data_AF-A0A396PAT0-F1
#
_entry.id   AF-A0A396PAT0-F1
#
_cell.length_a   1.000
_cell.length_b   1.000
_cell.length_c   1.000
_cell.angle_alpha   90.00
_cell.angle_beta   90.00
_cell.angle_gamma   90.00
#
_symmetry.space_group_name_H-M   'P 1'
#
loop_
_entity.id
_entity.type
_entity.pdbx_description
1 polymer ?
#
loop_
_entity_poly.entity_id
_entity_poly.type
_entity_poly.pdbx_seq_one_letter_code
_entity_poly.pdbx_strand_id
1 'polypeptide(L)'
;MIFVIDKLKYDTDKMELISEKCKYNYPGYFLGKNVSYSAKSTKLYKTKKGHWFLTYEKDVSTYGKVLTEDEVKELLIKSDLAKYEELFGELEEG
;
A
#
# COMPACT_ATOMS: atom_id res chain seq x y z
N MET A 1 -3.01 9.08 11.94
CA MET A 1 -1.53 9.26 11.77
C MET A 1 -1.25 10.21 10.62
N ILE A 2 -0.22 11.05 10.69
CA ILE A 2 0.04 12.11 9.69
C ILE A 2 1.42 11.92 9.05
N PHE A 3 1.47 11.98 7.72
CA PHE A 3 2.68 12.00 6.91
C PHE A 3 2.71 13.23 6.02
N VAL A 4 3.91 13.72 5.71
CA VAL A 4 4.12 14.79 4.73
C VAL A 4 5.08 14.27 3.66
N ILE A 5 4.59 14.13 2.43
CA ILE A 5 5.33 13.62 1.27
C ILE A 5 5.07 14.57 0.11
N ASP A 6 6.11 15.02 -0.58
CA ASP A 6 6.00 15.96 -1.73
C ASP A 6 5.14 17.21 -1.43
N LYS A 7 5.31 17.78 -0.24
CA LYS A 7 4.55 18.93 0.28
C LYS A 7 3.04 18.70 0.43
N LEU A 8 2.57 17.46 0.29
CA LEU A 8 1.20 17.04 0.54
C LEU A 8 1.09 16.38 1.91
N LYS A 9 0.01 16.69 2.62
CA LYS A 9 -0.30 16.13 3.93
C LYS A 9 -1.25 14.94 3.78
N TYR A 10 -0.82 13.79 4.29
CA TYR A 10 -1.56 12.54 4.31
C TYR A 10 -1.96 12.23 5.76
N ASP A 11 -3.23 12.44 6.08
CA ASP A 11 -3.82 12.14 7.40
C ASP A 11 -4.68 10.87 7.30
N THR A 12 -4.15 9.74 7.79
CA THR A 12 -4.81 8.42 7.67
C THR A 12 -6.16 8.35 8.37
N ASP A 13 -6.40 9.20 9.36
CA ASP A 13 -7.65 9.21 10.13
C ASP A 13 -8.78 9.89 9.33
N LYS A 14 -8.44 10.59 8.24
CA LYS A 14 -9.37 11.22 7.29
C LYS A 14 -9.50 10.47 5.97
N MET A 15 -8.74 9.39 5.78
CA MET A 15 -8.75 8.59 4.56
C MET A 15 -9.69 7.41 4.69
N GLU A 16 -10.14 6.92 3.54
CA GLU A 16 -10.86 5.67 3.47
C GLU A 16 -9.86 4.51 3.53
N LEU A 17 -10.08 3.58 4.46
CA LEU A 17 -9.31 2.34 4.54
C LEU A 17 -9.87 1.36 3.52
N ILE A 18 -9.02 0.92 2.59
CA ILE A 18 -9.41 0.09 1.46
C ILE A 18 -9.15 -1.39 1.75
N SER A 19 -7.97 -1.70 2.29
CA SER A 19 -7.60 -3.07 2.62
C SER A 19 -6.49 -3.11 3.67
N GLU A 20 -6.59 -4.07 4.59
CA GLU A 20 -5.54 -4.42 5.56
C GLU A 20 -4.87 -5.77 5.23
N LYS A 21 -5.28 -6.42 4.13
CA LYS A 21 -4.73 -7.71 3.68
C LYS A 21 -3.57 -7.56 2.70
N CYS A 22 -3.32 -6.32 2.26
CA CYS A 22 -2.31 -5.99 1.27
C CYS A 22 -0.94 -6.51 1.69
N LYS A 23 -0.21 -7.24 0.83
CA LYS A 23 1.18 -7.64 1.14
C LYS A 23 2.16 -6.76 0.39
N TYR A 24 2.95 -5.98 1.13
CA TYR A 24 3.96 -5.10 0.55
C TYR A 24 5.36 -5.57 0.87
N ASN A 25 6.22 -5.56 -0.15
CA ASN A 25 7.64 -5.82 -0.02
C ASN A 25 8.40 -4.52 -0.26
N TYR A 26 9.35 -4.20 0.62
CA TYR A 26 10.23 -3.05 0.44
C TYR A 26 11.68 -3.51 0.21
N PRO A 27 12.43 -2.79 -0.65
CA PRO A 27 13.84 -3.11 -0.88
C PRO A 27 14.66 -2.74 0.36
N GLY A 28 15.68 -3.53 0.62
CA GLY A 28 16.72 -3.21 1.57
C GLY A 28 18.04 -3.85 1.19
N TYR A 29 19.03 -3.65 2.06
CA TYR A 29 20.40 -4.09 1.81
C TYR A 29 20.88 -4.92 3.00
N PHE A 30 21.30 -6.15 2.72
CA PHE A 30 21.79 -7.07 3.74
C PHE A 30 23.05 -7.77 3.25
N LEU A 31 24.13 -7.66 4.04
CA LEU A 31 25.43 -8.29 3.77
C LEU A 31 25.92 -8.12 2.33
N GLY A 32 25.89 -6.89 1.82
CA GLY A 32 26.40 -6.60 0.47
C GLY A 32 25.41 -6.88 -0.67
N LYS A 33 24.19 -7.36 -0.38
CA LYS A 33 23.20 -7.77 -1.39
C LYS A 33 21.88 -7.03 -1.23
N ASN A 34 21.23 -6.76 -2.35
CA ASN A 34 19.84 -6.30 -2.37
C ASN A 34 18.93 -7.44 -1.93
N VAL A 35 18.06 -7.15 -0.96
CA VAL A 35 17.08 -8.09 -0.43
C VAL A 35 15.70 -7.43 -0.38
N SER A 36 14.66 -8.25 -0.45
CA SER A 36 13.28 -7.82 -0.34
C SER A 36 12.73 -8.21 1.02
N TYR A 37 12.29 -7.23 1.80
CA TYR A 37 11.71 -7.46 3.12
C TYR A 37 10.19 -7.39 3.05
N SER A 38 9.52 -8.36 3.67
CA SER A 38 8.07 -8.30 3.87
C SER A 38 7.74 -7.26 4.92
N ALA A 39 6.89 -6.32 4.56
CA ALA A 39 6.35 -5.36 5.50
C ALA A 39 5.31 -6.01 6.42
N LYS A 40 5.13 -5.43 7.60
CA LYS A 40 4.10 -5.82 8.58
C LYS A 40 2.99 -4.76 8.62
N SER A 41 1.81 -5.15 9.12
CA SER A 41 0.70 -4.22 9.42
C SER A 41 0.39 -3.26 8.27
N THR A 42 0.35 -3.81 7.06
CA THR A 42 0.17 -3.10 5.81
C THR A 42 -1.28 -2.68 5.62
N LYS A 43 -1.50 -1.39 5.39
CA LYS A 43 -2.83 -0.81 5.20
C LYS A 43 -2.84 0.08 3.99
N LEU A 44 -3.76 -0.17 3.07
CA LEU A 44 -3.99 0.62 1.89
C LEU A 44 -5.16 1.57 2.12
N TYR A 45 -4.95 2.83 1.75
CA TYR A 45 -5.90 3.91 1.90
C TYR A 45 -6.14 4.62 0.57
N LYS A 46 -7.32 5.22 0.47
CA LYS A 46 -7.66 6.18 -0.59
C LYS A 46 -8.02 7.52 0.04
N THR A 47 -7.41 8.58 -0.46
CA THR A 47 -7.77 9.94 -0.06
C THR A 47 -9.04 10.39 -0.76
N LYS A 48 -9.76 11.36 -0.20
CA LYS A 48 -10.93 11.99 -0.85
C LYS A 48 -10.60 12.63 -2.22
N LYS A 49 -9.32 12.93 -2.47
CA LYS A 49 -8.84 13.49 -3.75
C LYS A 49 -8.41 12.40 -4.74
N GLY A 50 -8.59 11.13 -4.42
CA GLY A 50 -8.27 10.00 -5.30
C GLY A 50 -6.84 9.48 -5.22
N HIS A 51 -5.95 10.09 -4.43
CA HIS A 51 -4.61 9.55 -4.22
C HIS A 51 -4.63 8.25 -3.40
N TRP A 52 -3.80 7.30 -3.80
CA TRP A 52 -3.57 6.05 -3.08
C TRP A 52 -2.39 6.18 -2.12
N PHE A 53 -2.56 5.63 -0.92
CA PHE A 53 -1.57 5.75 0.14
C PHE A 53 -1.46 4.45 0.91
N LEU A 54 -0.25 3.93 1.04
CA LEU A 54 0.05 2.72 1.79
C LEU A 54 0.78 3.09 3.07
N THR A 55 0.35 2.56 4.20
CA THR A 55 1.17 2.52 5.41
C THR A 55 1.66 1.12 5.69
N TYR A 56 2.87 1.00 6.20
CA TYR A 56 3.41 -0.28 6.61
C TYR A 56 4.41 -0.12 7.74
N GLU A 57 4.58 -1.17 8.53
CA GLU A 57 5.54 -1.21 9.63
C GLU A 57 6.83 -1.90 9.20
N LYS A 58 7.95 -1.28 9.57
CA LYS A 58 9.28 -1.85 9.56
C LYS A 58 9.83 -1.74 10.98
N ASP A 59 10.12 -2.90 11.57
CA ASP A 59 10.58 -3.06 12.95
C ASP A 59 9.68 -2.33 13.95
N VAL A 60 10.09 -1.15 14.42
CA VAL A 60 9.37 -0.32 15.42
C VAL A 60 8.83 0.98 14.84
N SER A 61 8.89 1.17 13.52
CA SER A 61 8.51 2.42 12.86
C SER A 61 7.51 2.18 11.74
N THR A 62 6.55 3.09 11.63
CA THR A 62 5.55 3.09 10.56
C THR A 62 5.96 4.04 9.45
N TYR A 63 5.86 3.58 8.22
CA TYR A 63 6.23 4.28 7.01
C TYR A 63 5.00 4.50 6.14
N GLY A 64 5.01 5.58 5.37
CA GLY A 64 3.98 5.92 4.40
C GLY A 64 4.57 5.97 3.00
N LYS A 65 3.87 5.41 2.02
CA LYS A 65 4.23 5.48 0.60
C LYS A 65 3.02 5.88 -0.23
N VAL A 66 3.19 6.85 -1.11
CA VAL A 66 2.20 7.17 -2.15
C VAL A 66 2.34 6.13 -3.26
N LEU A 67 1.22 5.57 -3.71
CA LEU A 67 1.18 4.60 -4.79
C LEU A 67 0.47 5.17 -6.01
N THR A 68 0.89 4.71 -7.18
CA THR A 68 0.12 4.85 -8.43
C THR A 68 -1.05 3.86 -8.44
N GLU A 69 -2.03 4.09 -9.32
CA GLU A 69 -3.15 3.15 -9.46
C GLU A 69 -2.68 1.76 -9.93
N ASP A 70 -1.71 1.70 -10.85
CA ASP A 70 -1.17 0.44 -11.35
C ASP A 70 -0.45 -0.36 -10.24
N GLU A 71 0.35 0.33 -9.39
CA GLU A 71 0.94 -0.30 -8.20
C GLU A 71 -0.14 -0.86 -7.25
N VAL A 72 -1.26 -0.16 -7.10
CA VAL A 72 -2.39 -0.62 -6.27
C VAL A 72 -3.10 -1.82 -6.88
N LYS A 73 -3.35 -1.80 -8.19
CA LYS A 73 -3.95 -2.93 -8.91
C LYS A 73 -3.11 -4.19 -8.71
N GLU A 74 -1.81 -4.11 -8.98
CA GLU A 74 -0.91 -5.24 -8.76
C GLU A 74 -0.87 -5.71 -7.30
N LEU A 75 -0.87 -4.77 -6.36
CA LEU A 75 -0.86 -5.08 -4.93
C LEU A 75 -2.12 -5.86 -4.55
N LEU A 76 -3.30 -5.39 -4.95
CA LEU A 76 -4.57 -6.01 -4.62
C LEU A 76 -4.75 -7.36 -5.33
N ILE A 77 -4.39 -7.50 -6.60
CA ILE A 77 -4.41 -8.81 -7.29
C ILE A 77 -3.61 -9.86 -6.50
N LYS A 78 -2.43 -9.48 -5.99
CA LYS A 78 -1.53 -10.41 -5.27
C LYS A 78 -1.99 -10.75 -3.86
N SER A 79 -2.88 -9.96 -3.24
CA SER A 79 -3.12 -10.06 -1.80
C SER A 79 -4.55 -9.86 -1.31
N ASP A 80 -5.41 -9.19 -2.07
CA ASP A 80 -6.83 -8.98 -1.77
C ASP A 80 -7.65 -8.88 -3.07
N LEU A 81 -7.75 -10.01 -3.78
CA LEU A 81 -8.42 -10.10 -5.09
C LEU A 81 -9.89 -9.62 -5.01
N ALA A 82 -10.62 -9.99 -3.97
CA ALA A 82 -12.01 -9.54 -3.80
C ALA A 82 -12.13 -8.01 -3.78
N LYS A 83 -11.19 -7.31 -3.14
CA LYS A 83 -11.18 -5.84 -3.12
C LYS A 83 -10.71 -5.25 -4.44
N TYR A 84 -9.81 -5.93 -5.16
CA TYR A 84 -9.47 -5.56 -6.53
C TYR A 84 -10.72 -5.56 -7.41
N GLU A 85 -11.49 -6.65 -7.39
CA GLU A 85 -12.66 -6.83 -8.26
C GLU A 85 -13.77 -5.83 -7.93
N GLU A 86 -13.99 -5.53 -6.66
CA GLU A 86 -14.94 -4.49 -6.22
C GLU A 86 -14.58 -3.09 -6.78
N LEU A 87 -13.28 -2.79 -6.90
CA LEU A 87 -12.80 -1.45 -7.26
C LEU A 87 -12.53 -1.28 -8.75
N PHE A 88 -12.06 -2.33 -9.42
CA PHE A 88 -11.53 -2.28 -10.79
C PHE A 88 -12.23 -3.25 -11.75
N GLY A 89 -13.14 -4.10 -11.26
CA GLY A 89 -13.85 -5.11 -12.05
C GLY A 89 -13.20 -6.49 -11.97
N GLU A 90 -14.00 -7.50 -12.33
CA GLU A 90 -13.60 -8.91 -12.33
C GLU A 90 -12.47 -9.18 -13.35
N LEU A 91 -11.56 -10.09 -13.00
CA LEU A 91 -10.57 -10.61 -13.95
C LEU A 91 -11.21 -11.72 -14.78
N GLU A 92 -10.84 -11.82 -16.06
CA GLU A 92 -11.28 -12.94 -16.89
C GLU A 92 -10.74 -14.26 -16.32
N GLU A 93 -11.63 -15.26 -16.19
CA GLU A 93 -11.24 -16.62 -15.84
C GLU A 93 -10.49 -17.28 -17.01
N GLY A 94 -9.32 -17.85 -16.72
CA GLY A 94 -8.43 -18.49 -17.69
C GLY A 94 -8.38 -20.00 -17.59
#